data_AF-A0A9D2TGX5-F1
#
_entry.id   AF-A0A9D2TGX5-F1
#
_cell.length_a   1.000
_cell.length_b   1.000
_cell.length_c   1.000
_cell.angle_alpha   90.00
_cell.angle_beta   90.00
_cell.angle_gamma   90.00
#
_symmetry.space_group_name_H-M   'P 1'
#
loop_
_entity.id
_entity.type
_entity.pdbx_description
1 polymer ?
#
loop_
_entity_poly.entity_id
_entity_poly.type
_entity_poly.pdbx_seq_one_letter_code
_entity_poly.pdbx_strand_id
1 'polypeptide(L)'
;MNTIESTLTEWADAERRSDAGRTAELLTEDFLGVGPVGFQLSKDAWLQRLSDGQLHYDALVLDEVTIREHPGSAMVVARLDVRGTARGNPLPTTRSSFHLVRIGDDWR
;
A
#
# COMPACT_ATOMS: atom_id res chain seq x y z
N MET A 1 9.47 -16.71 -2.12
CA MET A 1 8.13 -17.03 -1.61
C MET A 1 7.87 -16.27 -0.32
N ASN A 2 7.20 -15.14 -0.47
CA ASN A 2 6.61 -14.36 0.62
C ASN A 2 5.21 -14.91 0.98
N THR A 3 4.64 -14.43 2.08
CA THR A 3 3.21 -14.64 2.41
C THR A 3 2.44 -13.34 2.18
N ILE A 4 1.10 -13.40 2.23
CA ILE A 4 0.26 -12.19 2.16
C ILE A 4 0.65 -11.22 3.28
N GLU A 5 0.83 -11.74 4.50
CA GLU A 5 1.19 -10.95 5.68
C GLU A 5 2.57 -10.30 5.55
N SER A 6 3.58 -11.05 5.08
CA SER A 6 4.92 -10.48 4.89
C SER A 6 4.92 -9.44 3.78
N THR A 7 4.16 -9.65 2.70
CA THR A 7 4.00 -8.69 1.60
C THR A 7 3.38 -7.38 2.09
N LEU A 8 2.29 -7.46 2.85
CA LEU A 8 1.63 -6.29 3.45
C LEU A 8 2.53 -5.56 4.44
N THR A 9 3.30 -6.31 5.24
CA THR A 9 4.25 -5.74 6.21
C THR A 9 5.35 -4.98 5.49
N GLU A 10 5.91 -5.55 4.43
CA GLU A 10 6.95 -4.92 3.62
C GLU A 10 6.41 -3.70 2.85
N TRP A 11 5.19 -3.78 2.31
CA TRP A 11 4.53 -2.64 1.65
C TRP A 11 4.33 -1.48 2.63
N ALA A 12 3.79 -1.77 3.81
CA ALA A 12 3.55 -0.76 4.84
C ALA A 12 4.83 -0.04 5.24
N ASP A 13 5.91 -0.79 5.42
CA ASP A 13 7.20 -0.27 5.81
C ASP A 13 7.89 0.51 4.68
N ALA A 14 7.75 0.07 3.43
CA ALA A 14 8.22 0.81 2.25
C ALA A 14 7.48 2.14 2.07
N GLU A 15 6.14 2.13 2.13
CA GLU A 15 5.31 3.34 2.09
C GLU A 15 5.67 4.32 3.20
N ARG A 16 5.78 3.84 4.44
CA ARG A 16 6.12 4.66 5.61
C ARG A 16 7.45 5.38 5.45
N ARG A 17 8.44 4.72 4.83
CA ARG A 17 9.76 5.31 4.54
C ARG A 17 9.78 6.16 3.28
N SER A 18 8.68 6.26 2.55
CA SER A 18 8.64 6.84 1.22
C SER A 18 9.66 6.18 0.26
N ASP A 19 9.90 4.87 0.43
CA ASP A 19 10.81 4.09 -0.40
C ASP A 19 10.13 3.68 -1.71
N ALA A 20 10.19 4.57 -2.69
CA ALA A 20 9.58 4.35 -4.00
C ALA A 20 10.19 3.13 -4.73
N GLY A 21 11.49 2.86 -4.54
CA GLY A 21 12.16 1.71 -5.16
C GLY A 21 11.60 0.40 -4.64
N ARG A 22 11.56 0.23 -3.31
CA ARG A 22 11.00 -0.99 -2.71
C ARG A 22 9.51 -1.12 -2.98
N THR A 23 8.77 -0.01 -2.94
CA THR A 23 7.33 -0.02 -3.27
C THR A 23 7.12 -0.48 -4.72
N ALA A 24 7.94 -0.02 -5.68
CA ALA A 24 7.82 -0.42 -7.08
C ALA A 24 8.01 -1.93 -7.30
N GLU A 25 8.87 -2.57 -6.50
CA GLU A 25 9.07 -4.02 -6.52
C GLU A 25 7.86 -4.78 -5.94
N LEU A 26 7.11 -4.21 -5.02
CA LEU A 26 5.96 -4.89 -4.41
C LEU A 26 4.71 -4.79 -5.29
N LEU A 27 4.55 -3.71 -6.05
CA LEU A 27 3.35 -3.47 -6.85
C LEU A 27 3.41 -4.17 -8.23
N THR A 28 2.28 -4.70 -8.68
CA THR A 28 2.12 -5.17 -10.07
C THR A 28 2.19 -4.02 -11.06
N GLU A 29 2.52 -4.30 -12.32
CA GLU A 29 2.60 -3.27 -13.37
C GLU A 29 1.26 -2.57 -13.64
N ASP A 30 0.15 -3.29 -13.48
CA ASP A 30 -1.22 -2.80 -13.66
C ASP A 30 -1.84 -2.22 -12.38
N PHE A 31 -1.02 -1.96 -11.35
CA PHE A 31 -1.48 -1.44 -10.08
C PHE A 31 -2.28 -0.12 -10.21
N LEU A 32 -3.34 -0.05 -9.41
CA LEU A 32 -4.15 1.15 -9.19
C LEU A 32 -4.28 1.43 -7.70
N GLY A 33 -3.90 2.64 -7.29
CA GLY A 33 -4.05 3.12 -5.93
C GLY A 33 -5.21 4.11 -5.83
N VAL A 34 -6.08 3.92 -4.84
CA VAL A 34 -7.20 4.83 -4.57
C VAL A 34 -6.92 5.60 -3.28
N GLY A 35 -6.89 6.93 -3.39
CA GLY A 35 -6.68 7.83 -2.25
C GLY A 35 -7.92 8.00 -1.37
N PRO A 36 -7.76 8.60 -0.18
CA PRO A 36 -8.83 8.72 0.82
C PRO A 36 -10.03 9.57 0.38
N VAL A 37 -9.90 10.38 -0.67
CA VAL A 37 -10.99 11.20 -1.24
C VAL A 37 -11.46 10.69 -2.61
N GLY A 38 -11.08 9.48 -3.01
CA GLY A 38 -11.58 8.81 -4.21
C GLY A 38 -10.83 9.12 -5.51
N PHE A 39 -9.70 9.84 -5.46
CA PHE A 39 -8.82 9.92 -6.64
C PHE A 39 -8.14 8.58 -6.90
N GLN A 40 -7.88 8.28 -8.16
CA GLN A 40 -7.18 7.07 -8.59
C GLN A 40 -5.83 7.45 -9.21
N LEU A 41 -4.77 6.73 -8.83
CA LEU A 41 -3.42 6.87 -9.38
C LEU A 41 -2.99 5.57 -10.05
N SER A 42 -2.28 5.67 -11.17
CA SER A 42 -1.47 4.58 -11.72
C SER A 42 -0.28 4.28 -10.80
N LYS A 43 0.40 3.15 -11.04
CA LYS A 43 1.69 2.81 -10.40
C LYS A 43 2.66 3.99 -10.41
N ASP A 44 2.97 4.54 -11.58
CA ASP A 44 3.93 5.65 -11.70
C ASP A 44 3.55 6.87 -10.86
N ALA A 45 2.29 7.28 -10.90
CA ALA A 45 1.81 8.43 -10.13
C ALA A 45 1.80 8.14 -8.61
N TRP A 46 1.49 6.91 -8.23
CA TRP A 46 1.54 6.46 -6.84
C TRP A 46 2.97 6.47 -6.29
N LEU A 47 3.94 5.99 -7.08
CA LEU A 47 5.37 6.01 -6.74
C LEU A 47 5.92 7.44 -6.71
N GLN A 48 5.53 8.29 -7.68
CA GLN A 48 5.96 9.69 -7.72
C GLN A 48 5.53 10.46 -6.46
N ARG A 49 4.34 10.16 -5.91
CA ARG A 49 3.85 10.73 -4.64
C ARG A 49 4.78 10.43 -3.46
N LEU A 50 5.52 9.32 -3.49
CA LEU A 50 6.47 8.99 -2.43
C LEU A 50 7.75 9.84 -2.53
N SER A 51 8.09 10.36 -3.71
CA SER A 51 9.35 11.08 -3.94
C SER A 51 9.18 12.59 -4.18
N ASP A 52 7.95 13.11 -4.26
CA ASP A 52 7.67 14.53 -4.54
C ASP A 52 7.90 15.49 -3.35
N GLY A 53 8.23 14.94 -2.17
CA GLY A 53 8.47 15.69 -0.95
C GLY A 53 7.22 16.31 -0.31
N GLN A 54 6.03 16.02 -0.83
CA GLN A 54 4.76 16.52 -0.29
C GLN A 54 4.10 15.56 0.69
N LEU A 55 4.63 14.33 0.83
CA LEU A 55 4.13 13.30 1.72
C LEU A 55 5.14 12.98 2.82
N HIS A 56 4.67 12.99 4.05
CA HIS A 56 5.46 12.63 5.23
C HIS A 56 4.64 11.69 6.12
N TYR A 57 5.24 10.55 6.49
CA TYR A 57 4.64 9.60 7.44
C TYR A 57 5.44 9.57 8.74
N ASP A 58 4.75 9.75 9.86
CA ASP A 58 5.24 9.41 11.20
C ASP A 58 4.94 7.93 11.52
N ALA A 59 3.78 7.45 11.09
CA ALA A 59 3.33 6.08 11.27
C ALA A 59 2.44 5.63 10.11
N LEU A 60 2.55 4.37 9.75
CA LEU A 60 1.64 3.67 8.84
C LEU A 60 1.61 2.21 9.30
N VAL A 61 0.48 1.79 9.84
CA VAL A 61 0.28 0.46 10.44
C VAL A 61 -1.03 -0.10 9.92
N LEU A 62 -1.02 -1.39 9.55
CA LEU A 62 -2.24 -2.13 9.29
C LEU A 62 -2.67 -2.85 10.57
N ASP A 63 -3.91 -2.66 10.98
CA ASP A 63 -4.57 -3.48 11.99
C ASP A 63 -5.97 -3.89 11.54
N GLU A 64 -6.64 -4.71 12.36
CA GLU A 64 -7.96 -5.30 12.02
C GLU A 64 -7.94 -6.00 10.64
N VAL A 65 -6.82 -6.67 10.33
CA VAL A 65 -6.57 -7.30 9.03
C VAL A 65 -7.47 -8.52 8.87
N THR A 66 -8.24 -8.54 7.79
CA THR A 66 -9.08 -9.67 7.38
C THR A 66 -8.62 -10.14 6.01
N ILE A 67 -8.25 -11.42 5.90
CA ILE A 67 -7.76 -12.03 4.66
C ILE A 67 -8.80 -13.02 4.12
N ARG A 68 -8.97 -13.01 2.80
CA ARG A 68 -9.73 -13.98 2.01
C ARG A 68 -8.85 -14.43 0.85
N GLU A 69 -8.22 -15.59 0.99
CA GLU A 69 -7.39 -16.18 -0.06
C GLU A 69 -8.23 -16.99 -1.04
N HIS A 70 -7.88 -16.88 -2.32
CA HIS A 70 -8.44 -17.62 -3.44
C HIS A 70 -7.29 -18.19 -4.29
N PRO A 71 -7.55 -19.17 -5.17
CA PRO A 71 -6.53 -19.65 -6.09
C PRO A 71 -5.93 -18.51 -6.93
N GLY A 72 -4.68 -18.16 -6.66
CA GLY A 72 -3.91 -17.15 -7.38
C GLY A 72 -4.18 -15.68 -6.99
N SER A 73 -5.10 -15.41 -6.07
CA SER A 73 -5.37 -14.04 -5.60
C SER A 73 -5.82 -14.00 -4.13
N ALA A 74 -5.73 -12.83 -3.51
CA ALA A 74 -6.25 -12.63 -2.17
C ALA A 74 -6.88 -11.24 -2.02
N MET A 75 -8.01 -11.18 -1.33
CA MET A 75 -8.62 -9.93 -0.89
C MET A 75 -8.30 -9.72 0.58
N VAL A 76 -7.73 -8.56 0.88
CA VAL A 76 -7.40 -8.14 2.23
C VAL A 76 -8.13 -6.85 2.53
N VAL A 77 -8.75 -6.77 3.70
CA VAL A 77 -9.30 -5.51 4.22
C VAL A 77 -8.65 -5.23 5.56
N ALA A 78 -8.13 -4.02 5.75
CA ALA A 78 -7.48 -3.61 6.99
C ALA A 78 -7.82 -2.16 7.33
N ARG A 79 -7.78 -1.82 8.62
CA ARG A 79 -7.68 -0.42 9.04
C ARG A 79 -6.24 0.02 8.82
N LEU A 80 -6.06 1.10 8.08
CA LEU A 80 -4.77 1.75 7.88
C LEU A 80 -4.68 2.92 8.86
N ASP A 81 -3.99 2.69 9.97
CA ASP A 81 -3.69 3.72 10.97
C ASP A 81 -2.47 4.53 10.52
N VAL A 82 -2.73 5.79 10.17
CA VAL A 82 -1.74 6.68 9.58
C VAL A 82 -1.61 7.92 10.44
N ARG A 83 -0.36 8.31 10.70
CA ARG A 83 0.01 9.63 11.21
C ARG A 83 1.03 10.24 10.29
N GLY A 84 0.83 11.51 9.96
CA GLY A 84 1.67 12.23 9.01
C GLY A 84 0.89 13.32 8.28
N THR A 85 1.51 13.88 7.23
CA THR A 85 0.92 14.95 6.44
C THR A 85 1.10 14.73 4.94
N ALA A 86 0.13 15.21 4.16
CA ALA A 86 0.22 15.36 2.72
C ALA A 86 -0.11 16.81 2.34
N ARG A 87 0.82 17.51 1.69
CA ARG A 87 0.68 18.94 1.30
C ARG A 87 0.24 19.82 2.48
N GLY A 88 0.80 19.56 3.65
CA GLY A 88 0.50 20.28 4.89
C GLY A 88 -0.82 19.88 5.59
N ASN A 89 -1.59 18.93 5.05
CA ASN A 89 -2.83 18.46 5.66
C ASN A 89 -2.61 17.11 6.37
N PRO A 90 -3.25 16.85 7.52
CA PRO A 90 -3.13 15.56 8.21
C PRO A 90 -3.69 14.42 7.35
N LEU A 91 -3.00 13.28 7.39
CA LEU A 91 -3.46 12.07 6.74
C LEU A 91 -4.61 11.43 7.54
N PRO A 92 -5.72 11.00 6.90
CA PRO A 92 -6.80 10.32 7.59
C PRO A 92 -6.48 8.84 7.82
N THR A 93 -6.96 8.29 8.94
CA THR A 93 -7.13 6.84 9.07
C THR A 93 -8.19 6.35 8.08
N THR A 94 -7.94 5.23 7.42
CA THR A 94 -8.84 4.67 6.40
C THR A 94 -9.12 3.19 6.63
N ARG A 95 -10.20 2.69 6.02
CA ARG A 95 -10.39 1.26 5.78
C ARG A 95 -9.97 1.00 4.33
N SER A 96 -8.95 0.18 4.15
CA SER A 96 -8.34 -0.06 2.84
C SER A 96 -8.53 -1.51 2.42
N SER A 97 -8.88 -1.70 1.16
CA SER A 97 -8.86 -3.00 0.51
C SER A 97 -7.57 -3.15 -0.30
N PHE A 98 -6.91 -4.30 -0.17
CA PHE A 98 -5.78 -4.70 -0.99
C PHE A 98 -6.20 -5.94 -1.78
N HIS A 99 -5.94 -5.92 -3.08
CA HIS A 99 -6.07 -7.09 -3.93
C HIS A 99 -4.67 -7.53 -4.31
N LEU A 100 -4.26 -8.69 -3.80
CA LEU A 100 -2.97 -9.28 -4.11
C LEU A 100 -3.15 -10.38 -5.15
N VAL A 101 -2.17 -10.53 -6.01
CA VAL A 101 -2.10 -11.62 -6.99
C VAL A 101 -0.81 -12.40 -6.80
N ARG A 102 -0.86 -13.69 -7.11
CA ARG A 102 0.32 -14.55 -7.07
C ARG A 102 0.99 -14.55 -8.45
N ILE A 103 2.23 -14.06 -8.52
CA ILE A 103 3.07 -14.04 -9.72
C ILE A 103 4.24 -15.01 -9.49
N GLY A 104 4.19 -16.17 -10.14
CA GLY A 104 5.09 -17.28 -9.80
C GLY A 104 4.80 -17.78 -8.39
N ASP A 105 5.82 -17.77 -7.52
CA ASP A 105 5.66 -18.16 -6.12
C ASP A 105 5.41 -16.96 -5.18
N ASP A 106 5.52 -15.72 -5.66
CA ASP A 106 5.44 -14.53 -4.82
C ASP A 106 4.09 -13.79 -4.95
N TRP A 107 3.60 -13.29 -3.83
CA TRP A 107 2.49 -12.36 -3.72
C TRP A 107 2.94 -10.94 -4.02
N ARG A 108 2.13 -10.23 -4.80
CA ARG A 108 2.27 -8.80 -5.13
C ARG A 108 0.92 -8.11 -4.98
#